data_AF-A0A7C5U148-F1
#
_entry.id   AF-A0A7C5U148-F1
#
_cell.length_a   1.000
_cell.length_b   1.000
_cell.length_c   1.000
_cell.angle_alpha   90.00
_cell.angle_beta   90.00
_cell.angle_gamma   90.00
#
_symmetry.space_group_name_H-M   'P 1'
#
loop_
_entity.id
_entity.type
_entity.pdbx_description
1 polymer ?
#
loop_
_entity_poly.entity_id
_entity_poly.type
_entity_poly.pdbx_seq_one_letter_code
_entity_poly.pdbx_strand_id
1 'polypeptide(L)'
;MVYNVFVDILSLLAAVGGLGAFATMISAVYWLGKKFSEIEGKFNAIDQRFREIDKKFDEFENRILRKIERLGNPFTFYQEFFIEFLSIEEVMKSDTAEILVREARRVMRLALANSLAKEEWEKPREYLDKK
;
A
#
# COMPACT_ATOMS: atom_id res chain seq x y z
N MET A 1 19.58 -29.12 18.04
CA MET A 1 20.63 -28.13 18.40
C MET A 1 20.22 -27.29 19.60
N VAL A 2 19.05 -26.64 19.61
CA VAL A 2 18.53 -25.85 20.76
C VAL A 2 18.34 -26.69 22.04
N TYR A 3 17.88 -27.94 21.92
CA TYR A 3 17.67 -28.83 23.06
C TYR A 3 18.97 -29.21 23.78
N ASN A 4 20.07 -29.42 23.03
CA ASN A 4 21.37 -29.75 23.62
C ASN A 4 21.99 -28.55 24.32
N VAL A 5 21.86 -27.35 23.75
CA VAL A 5 22.30 -26.09 24.41
C VAL A 5 21.52 -25.86 25.71
N PHE A 6 20.23 -26.19 25.73
CA PHE A 6 19.41 -26.06 26.94
C PHE A 6 19.86 -27.04 28.04
N VAL A 7 20.14 -28.30 27.68
CA VAL A 7 20.61 -29.33 28.62
C VAL A 7 22.02 -29.03 29.14
N ASP A 8 22.92 -28.52 28.30
CA ASP A 8 24.29 -28.16 28.70
C ASP A 8 24.31 -26.97 29.66
N ILE A 9 23.47 -25.96 29.42
CA ILE A 9 23.29 -24.82 30.34
C ILE A 9 22.69 -25.30 31.68
N LEU A 10 21.73 -26.23 31.64
CA LEU A 10 21.12 -26.81 32.84
C LEU A 10 22.16 -27.53 33.72
N SER A 11 23.04 -28.29 33.08
CA SER A 11 24.08 -29.11 33.74
C SER A 11 25.16 -28.23 34.40
N LEU A 12 25.56 -27.15 33.72
CA LEU A 12 26.55 -26.20 34.23
C LEU A 12 26.02 -25.43 35.46
N LEU A 13 24.72 -25.13 35.50
CA LEU A 13 24.09 -24.36 36.57
C LEU A 13 23.79 -25.20 37.83
N ALA A 14 23.46 -26.49 37.64
CA ALA A 14 23.37 -27.44 38.74
C ALA A 14 24.71 -27.58 39.48
N ALA A 15 25.84 -27.47 38.75
CA ALA A 15 27.19 -27.55 39.31
C ALA A 15 27.64 -26.26 40.05
N VAL A 16 27.02 -25.10 39.81
CA VAL A 16 27.50 -23.79 40.30
C VAL A 16 26.56 -23.12 41.33
N GLY A 17 25.25 -23.39 41.33
CA GLY A 17 24.28 -22.52 42.04
C GLY A 17 23.16 -23.15 42.89
N GLY A 18 23.02 -24.48 42.95
CA GLY A 18 21.95 -25.12 43.74
C GLY A 18 20.50 -24.71 43.34
N LEU A 19 19.51 -25.03 44.18
CA LEU A 19 18.07 -24.78 43.94
C LEU A 19 17.71 -23.29 43.70
N GLY A 20 18.50 -22.35 44.23
CA GLY A 20 18.26 -20.92 44.09
C GLY A 20 18.44 -20.40 42.67
N ALA A 21 19.44 -20.92 41.93
CA ALA A 21 19.65 -20.58 40.53
C ALA A 21 18.50 -21.08 39.63
N PHE A 22 17.89 -22.22 39.97
CA PHE A 22 16.70 -22.72 39.27
C PHE A 22 15.48 -21.83 39.48
N ALA A 23 15.25 -21.35 40.70
CA ALA A 23 14.13 -20.47 41.00
C ALA A 23 14.22 -19.13 40.24
N THR A 24 15.41 -18.54 40.12
CA THR A 24 15.60 -17.29 39.38
C THR A 24 15.41 -17.47 37.88
N MET A 25 15.86 -18.60 37.30
CA MET A 25 15.63 -18.93 35.89
C MET A 25 14.14 -19.11 35.57
N ILE A 26 13.42 -19.90 36.37
CA ILE A 26 11.97 -20.12 36.17
C ILE A 26 11.23 -18.78 36.24
N SER A 27 11.61 -17.92 37.19
CA SER A 27 11.05 -16.58 37.33
C SER A 27 11.34 -15.70 36.11
N ALA A 28 12.56 -15.74 35.56
CA ALA A 28 12.93 -15.00 34.35
C ALA A 28 12.17 -15.51 33.12
N VAL A 29 12.02 -16.83 32.96
CA VAL A 29 11.25 -17.43 31.85
C VAL A 29 9.77 -17.03 31.94
N TYR A 30 9.17 -17.08 33.14
CA TYR A 30 7.80 -16.64 33.35
C TYR A 30 7.61 -15.15 33.02
N TRP A 31 8.53 -14.30 33.50
CA TRP A 31 8.51 -12.86 33.19
C TRP A 31 8.66 -12.60 31.69
N LEU A 32 9.58 -13.30 31.01
CA LEU A 32 9.75 -13.21 29.56
C LEU A 32 8.47 -13.63 28.83
N GLY A 33 7.84 -14.74 29.22
CA GLY A 33 6.59 -15.20 28.64
C GLY A 33 5.49 -14.14 28.73
N LYS A 34 5.36 -13.48 29.89
CA LYS A 34 4.44 -12.36 30.05
C LYS A 34 4.77 -11.18 29.13
N LYS A 35 6.06 -10.83 28.99
CA LYS A 35 6.49 -9.76 28.09
C LYS A 35 6.25 -10.08 26.62
N PHE A 36 6.47 -11.32 26.18
CA PHE A 36 6.14 -11.74 24.82
C PHE A 36 4.64 -11.67 24.55
N SER A 37 3.79 -12.08 25.49
CA SER A 37 2.34 -11.95 25.36
C SER A 37 1.89 -10.48 25.28
N GLU A 38 2.47 -9.59 26.09
CA GLU A 38 2.23 -8.13 25.98
C GLU A 38 2.64 -7.57 24.61
N ILE A 39 3.76 -8.06 24.05
CA ILE A 39 4.25 -7.66 22.72
C ILE A 39 3.31 -8.17 21.62
N GLU A 40 2.88 -9.42 21.68
CA GLU A 40 1.95 -10.02 20.73
C GLU A 40 0.61 -9.25 20.69
N GLY A 41 0.11 -8.85 21.87
CA GLY A 41 -1.06 -7.98 21.96
C GLY A 41 -0.88 -6.63 21.25
N LYS A 42 0.30 -6.02 21.35
CA LYS A 42 0.63 -4.78 20.63
C LYS A 42 0.72 -5.00 19.12
N PHE A 43 1.33 -6.09 18.66
CA PHE A 43 1.39 -6.43 17.24
C PHE A 43 0.00 -6.65 16.65
N ASN A 44 -0.87 -7.39 17.34
CA ASN A 44 -2.26 -7.57 16.91
C ASN A 44 -3.02 -6.23 16.77
N ALA A 45 -2.81 -5.29 17.70
CA ALA A 45 -3.39 -3.96 17.62
C ALA A 45 -2.81 -3.12 16.45
N ILE A 46 -1.51 -3.28 16.17
CA ILE A 46 -0.85 -2.64 15.02
C ILE A 46 -1.42 -3.19 13.71
N ASP A 47 -1.56 -4.51 13.57
CA ASP A 47 -2.11 -5.15 12.38
C ASP A 47 -3.55 -4.70 12.11
N GLN A 48 -4.36 -4.55 13.16
CA GLN A 48 -5.71 -4.00 13.01
C GLN A 48 -5.68 -2.56 12.46
N ARG A 49 -4.78 -1.72 12.96
CA ARG A 49 -4.62 -0.35 12.47
C ARG A 49 -4.16 -0.29 11.02
N PHE A 50 -3.26 -1.19 10.60
CA PHE A 50 -2.85 -1.28 9.20
C PHE A 50 -4.02 -1.67 8.29
N ARG A 51 -4.83 -2.68 8.68
CA ARG A 51 -6.04 -3.03 7.92
C ARG A 51 -7.03 -1.87 7.79
N GLU A 52 -7.14 -1.00 8.80
CA GLU A 52 -7.96 0.21 8.73
C GLU A 52 -7.35 1.27 7.80
N ILE A 53 -6.02 1.39 7.77
CA ILE A 53 -5.30 2.28 6.86
C ILE A 53 -5.48 1.81 5.41
N ASP A 54 -5.36 0.51 5.13
CA ASP A 54 -5.52 -0.03 3.78
C ASP A 54 -6.91 0.29 3.22
N LYS A 55 -7.96 0.10 4.01
CA LYS A 55 -9.33 0.46 3.63
C LYS A 55 -9.46 1.95 3.31
N LYS A 56 -8.84 2.83 4.09
CA LYS A 56 -8.85 4.28 3.84
C LYS A 56 -8.10 4.63 2.55
N PHE A 57 -7.01 3.92 2.24
CA PHE A 57 -6.29 4.09 0.98
C PHE A 57 -7.14 3.65 -0.22
N ASP A 58 -7.82 2.50 -0.14
CA ASP A 58 -8.73 2.04 -1.19
C ASP A 58 -9.88 3.05 -1.42
N GLU A 59 -10.45 3.60 -0.35
CA GLU A 59 -11.46 4.67 -0.44
C GLU A 59 -10.90 5.95 -1.07
N PHE A 60 -9.68 6.32 -0.70
CA PHE A 60 -9.00 7.50 -1.23
C PHE A 60 -8.70 7.37 -2.73
N GLU A 61 -8.19 6.21 -3.15
CA GLU A 61 -7.94 5.89 -4.57
C GLU A 61 -9.23 6.00 -5.39
N ASN A 62 -10.31 5.37 -4.91
CA ASN A 62 -11.63 5.46 -5.55
C ASN A 62 -12.18 6.90 -5.63
N ARG A 63 -11.84 7.76 -4.65
CA ARG A 63 -12.22 9.18 -4.70
C ARG A 63 -11.38 9.96 -5.71
N ILE A 64 -10.09 9.67 -5.84
CA ILE A 64 -9.22 10.31 -6.83
C ILE A 64 -9.64 9.91 -8.24
N LEU A 65 -9.83 8.61 -8.51
CA LEU A 65 -10.23 8.13 -9.84
C LEU A 65 -11.53 8.79 -10.31
N ARG A 66 -12.54 8.85 -9.43
CA ARG A 66 -13.79 9.59 -9.71
C ARG A 66 -13.58 11.07 -9.99
N LYS A 67 -12.65 11.72 -9.30
CA LYS A 67 -12.32 13.14 -9.54
C LYS A 67 -11.62 13.32 -10.90
N ILE A 68 -10.70 12.43 -11.26
CA ILE A 68 -10.00 12.45 -12.55
C ILE A 68 -11.00 12.26 -13.69
N GLU A 69 -11.88 11.26 -13.59
CA GLU A 69 -12.92 11.01 -14.59
C GLU A 69 -13.85 12.23 -14.76
N ARG A 70 -14.27 12.83 -13.64
CA ARG A 70 -15.08 14.07 -13.65
C ARG A 70 -14.37 15.26 -14.29
N LEU A 71 -13.03 15.33 -14.25
CA LEU A 71 -12.25 16.41 -14.87
C LEU A 71 -11.91 16.14 -16.33
N GLY A 72 -11.82 14.86 -16.73
CA GLY A 72 -11.50 14.47 -18.10
C GLY A 72 -12.55 14.94 -19.13
N ASN A 73 -13.84 14.88 -18.76
CA ASN A 73 -14.93 15.30 -19.64
C ASN A 73 -14.89 16.82 -19.92
N PRO A 74 -14.87 17.73 -18.93
CA PRO A 74 -14.68 19.15 -19.16
C PRO A 74 -13.39 19.46 -19.93
N PHE A 75 -12.27 18.81 -19.61
CA PHE A 75 -11.02 19.03 -20.33
C PHE A 75 -11.16 18.71 -21.82
N THR A 76 -11.77 17.58 -22.17
CA THR A 76 -12.03 17.21 -23.57
C THR A 76 -12.93 18.22 -24.26
N PHE A 77 -14.00 18.65 -23.58
CA PHE A 77 -14.92 19.66 -24.11
C PHE A 77 -14.21 21.01 -24.38
N TYR A 78 -13.36 21.48 -23.46
CA TYR A 78 -12.58 22.70 -23.66
C TYR A 78 -11.62 22.59 -24.86
N GLN A 79 -10.98 21.44 -25.05
CA GLN A 79 -10.11 21.20 -26.20
C GLN A 79 -10.90 21.23 -27.52
N GLU A 80 -12.07 20.59 -27.56
CA GLU A 80 -12.95 20.60 -28.73
C GLU A 80 -13.40 22.01 -29.07
N PHE A 81 -13.89 22.75 -28.08
CA PHE A 81 -14.29 24.15 -28.26
C PHE A 81 -13.14 25.01 -28.78
N PHE A 82 -11.93 24.88 -28.23
CA PHE A 82 -10.79 25.68 -28.66
C PHE A 82 -10.37 25.35 -30.10
N ILE A 83 -10.36 24.08 -30.47
CA ILE A 83 -10.03 23.64 -31.84
C ILE A 83 -11.09 24.14 -32.83
N GLU A 84 -12.37 24.04 -32.46
CA GLU A 84 -13.49 24.57 -33.26
C GLU A 84 -13.38 26.09 -33.43
N PHE A 85 -13.11 26.82 -32.35
CA PHE A 85 -12.87 28.26 -32.37
C PHE A 85 -11.74 28.64 -33.33
N LEU A 86 -10.59 27.96 -33.26
CA LEU A 86 -9.48 28.21 -34.18
C LEU A 86 -9.83 27.90 -35.65
N SER A 87 -10.72 26.94 -35.89
CA SER A 87 -11.21 26.67 -37.24
C SER A 87 -12.15 27.76 -37.75
N ILE A 88 -12.99 28.34 -36.88
CA ILE A 88 -13.93 29.41 -37.22
C ILE A 88 -13.18 30.71 -37.51
N GLU A 89 -12.15 31.03 -36.73
CA GLU A 89 -11.29 32.21 -36.92
C GLU A 89 -10.32 32.08 -38.11
N GLU A 90 -10.49 31.07 -38.96
CA GLU A 90 -9.64 30.75 -40.11
C GLU A 90 -8.14 30.55 -39.77
N VAL A 91 -7.80 30.41 -38.49
CA VAL A 91 -6.43 30.10 -38.01
C VAL A 91 -6.06 28.65 -38.36
N MET A 92 -7.06 27.77 -38.46
CA MET A 92 -6.91 26.36 -38.78
C MET A 92 -7.90 25.93 -39.86
N LYS A 93 -7.47 25.02 -40.75
CA LYS A 93 -8.38 24.39 -41.71
C LYS A 93 -9.29 23.37 -41.01
N SER A 94 -10.54 23.27 -41.46
CA SER A 94 -11.53 22.40 -40.82
C SER A 94 -11.20 20.91 -40.87
N ASP A 95 -10.50 20.44 -41.91
CA ASP A 95 -10.01 19.05 -42.01
C ASP A 95 -8.95 18.73 -40.94
N THR A 96 -8.09 19.69 -40.64
CA THR A 96 -7.07 19.60 -39.59
C THR A 96 -7.72 19.60 -38.20
N ALA A 97 -8.71 20.47 -37.99
CA ALA A 97 -9.48 20.53 -36.74
C ALA A 97 -10.17 19.20 -36.42
N GLU A 98 -10.76 18.55 -37.42
CA GLU A 98 -11.43 17.25 -37.25
C GLU A 98 -10.45 16.14 -36.81
N ILE A 99 -9.24 16.12 -37.37
CA ILE A 99 -8.19 15.18 -36.97
C ILE A 99 -7.79 15.42 -35.50
N LEU A 100 -7.57 16.68 -35.11
CA LEU A 100 -7.14 17.02 -33.76
C LEU A 100 -8.21 16.69 -32.72
N VAL A 101 -9.48 16.97 -33.00
CA VAL A 101 -10.60 16.59 -32.12
C VAL A 101 -10.65 15.08 -31.92
N ARG A 102 -10.53 14.30 -33.01
CA ARG A 102 -10.52 12.82 -32.92
C ARG A 102 -9.36 12.32 -32.06
N GLU A 103 -8.18 12.91 -32.21
CA GLU A 103 -7.00 12.48 -31.47
C GLU A 103 -7.08 12.90 -30.00
N ALA A 104 -7.54 14.12 -29.69
CA ALA A 104 -7.80 14.57 -28.31
C ALA A 104 -8.75 13.62 -27.57
N ARG A 105 -9.87 13.22 -28.22
CA ARG A 105 -10.80 12.22 -27.67
C ARG A 105 -10.15 10.84 -27.52
N ARG A 106 -9.28 10.42 -28.45
CA ARG A 106 -8.57 9.14 -28.37
C ARG A 106 -7.61 9.12 -27.18
N VAL A 107 -6.76 10.13 -27.06
CA VAL A 107 -5.79 10.27 -25.98
C VAL A 107 -6.51 10.32 -24.63
N MET A 108 -7.58 11.11 -24.49
CA MET A 108 -8.32 11.17 -23.24
C MET A 108 -8.94 9.81 -22.86
N ARG A 109 -9.52 9.09 -23.83
CA ARG A 109 -10.05 7.74 -23.59
C ARG A 109 -8.95 6.78 -23.12
N LEU A 110 -7.77 6.82 -23.74
CA LEU A 110 -6.64 5.97 -23.34
C LEU A 110 -6.11 6.34 -21.94
N ALA A 111 -6.02 7.64 -21.63
CA ALA A 111 -5.57 8.11 -20.32
C ALA A 111 -6.55 7.76 -19.19
N LEU A 112 -7.86 7.76 -19.48
CA LEU A 112 -8.89 7.34 -18.50
C LEU A 112 -9.01 5.82 -18.39
N ALA A 113 -8.76 5.08 -19.47
CA ALA A 113 -8.83 3.61 -19.47
C ALA A 113 -7.58 2.95 -18.86
N ASN A 114 -6.41 3.58 -19.01
CA ASN A 114 -5.16 3.09 -18.42
C ASN A 114 -4.88 3.81 -17.10
N SER A 115 -5.34 3.23 -15.99
CA SER A 115 -4.95 3.72 -14.66
C SER A 115 -3.52 3.25 -14.36
N LEU A 116 -2.51 3.97 -14.89
CA LEU A 116 -1.09 3.79 -14.55
C LEU A 116 -0.84 3.65 -13.03
N ALA A 117 -1.75 4.18 -12.19
CA ALA A 117 -1.73 4.03 -10.75
C ALA A 117 -1.90 2.57 -10.26
N LYS A 118 -2.78 1.75 -10.85
CA LYS A 118 -3.15 0.46 -10.26
C LYS A 118 -1.98 -0.54 -10.27
N GLU A 119 -1.26 -0.61 -11.39
CA GLU A 119 -0.13 -1.53 -11.57
C GLU A 119 1.12 -1.09 -10.78
N GLU A 120 1.32 0.22 -10.60
CA GLU A 120 2.46 0.75 -9.84
C GLU A 120 2.28 0.59 -8.32
N TRP A 121 1.05 0.61 -7.81
CA TRP A 121 0.75 0.40 -6.38
C TRP A 121 0.49 -1.06 -5.99
N GLU A 122 0.10 -1.92 -6.94
CA GLU A 122 -0.05 -3.37 -6.68
C GLU A 122 1.29 -4.08 -6.44
N LYS A 123 2.37 -3.67 -7.15
CA LYS A 123 3.71 -4.24 -6.93
C LYS A 123 4.20 -4.09 -5.49
N PRO A 124 4.16 -2.89 -4.86
CA PRO A 124 4.45 -2.73 -3.44
C PRO A 124 3.57 -3.59 -2.53
N ARG A 125 2.27 -3.72 -2.81
CA ARG A 125 1.37 -4.58 -2.00
C ARG A 125 1.78 -6.05 -2.05
N GLU A 126 2.15 -6.56 -3.23
CA GLU A 126 2.59 -7.95 -3.38
C GLU A 126 3.87 -8.28 -2.58
N TYR A 127 4.75 -7.30 -2.38
CA TYR A 127 5.94 -7.47 -1.53
C TYR A 127 5.63 -7.40 -0.03
N LEU A 128 4.54 -6.73 0.36
CA LEU A 128 4.13 -6.61 1.76
C LEU A 128 3.28 -7.80 2.24
N ASP A 129 2.47 -8.37 1.35
CA ASP A 129 1.65 -9.56 1.64
C ASP A 129 2.45 -10.88 1.61
N LYS A 130 3.66 -10.89 1.01
CA LYS A 130 4.61 -12.00 1.13
C LYS A 130 5.34 -11.95 2.48
N LYS A 131 4.66 -12.27 3.58
CA LYS A 131 5.26 -12.65 4.86
C LYS A 131 4.50 -13.79 5.52
#